data_AF-A0AAU9IGW7-F1
#
_entry.id   AF-A0AAU9IGW7-F1
#
_cell.length_a   1.000
_cell.length_b   1.000
_cell.length_c   1.000
_cell.angle_alpha   90.00
_cell.angle_beta   90.00
_cell.angle_gamma   90.00
#
_symmetry.space_group_name_H-M   'P 1'
#
loop_
_entity.id
_entity.type
_entity.pdbx_description
1 polymer ?
#
loop_
_entity_poly.entity_id
_entity_poly.type
_entity_poly.pdbx_seq_one_letter_code
_entity_poly.pdbx_strand_id
1 'polypeptide(L)'
;MEIRQRSLVQRLDLYFWPYTANNYIKYTIYFTPKCWLFFRFLGAAFCIMTFALSIVETPTFDFLVILADWGCVITSLYFSMTLYNYKYSNCWKITHFLYELSWCIDWTVVLLFWGIIYPTQTWGQSIQVTVLANGGVFIFILIDSINNQIWFFRKHVYLIVIIGFLYTLLHLIYTLAVRKVYDIVNYKNAYTYLIILGTYLMLIIIFILGAFLDKFKSKFGSSDLIPATSSFASSIADDRREISLMNQKNKR
;
A
#
# COMPACT_ATOMS: atom_id res chain seq x y z
N MET A 1 -20.51 -16.41 -23.98
CA MET A 1 -20.43 -17.80 -23.43
C MET A 1 -19.04 -18.18 -22.89
N GLU A 2 -17.95 -17.42 -23.10
CA GLU A 2 -16.59 -17.79 -22.66
C GLU A 2 -16.27 -17.61 -21.16
N ILE A 3 -17.06 -16.84 -20.40
CA ILE A 3 -16.74 -16.55 -18.98
C ILE A 3 -16.83 -17.80 -18.10
N ARG A 4 -17.65 -18.81 -18.47
CA ARG A 4 -17.86 -20.01 -17.66
C ARG A 4 -16.67 -20.98 -17.62
N GLN A 5 -15.73 -20.90 -18.58
CA GLN A 5 -14.59 -21.83 -18.65
C GLN A 5 -13.33 -21.34 -17.90
N ARG A 6 -13.32 -20.11 -17.37
CA ARG A 6 -12.15 -19.60 -16.63
C ARG A 6 -12.01 -20.30 -15.28
N SER A 7 -10.78 -20.68 -14.93
CA SER A 7 -10.44 -21.22 -13.60
C SER A 7 -10.66 -20.18 -12.50
N LEU A 8 -10.82 -20.63 -11.24
CA LEU A 8 -10.97 -19.71 -10.10
C LEU A 8 -9.83 -18.69 -10.02
N VAL A 9 -8.59 -19.14 -10.26
CA VAL A 9 -7.38 -18.28 -10.25
C VAL A 9 -7.49 -17.19 -11.31
N GLN A 10 -7.89 -17.52 -12.54
CA GLN A 10 -8.06 -16.52 -13.61
C GLN A 10 -9.17 -15.52 -13.28
N ARG A 11 -10.26 -15.96 -12.63
CA ARG A 11 -11.34 -15.06 -12.20
C ARG A 11 -10.89 -14.11 -11.10
N LEU A 12 -10.15 -14.61 -10.11
CA LEU A 12 -9.57 -13.77 -9.05
C LEU A 12 -8.54 -12.80 -9.62
N ASP A 13 -7.70 -13.27 -10.54
CA ASP A 13 -6.71 -12.45 -11.21
C ASP A 13 -7.37 -11.27 -11.94
N LEU A 14 -8.37 -11.53 -12.76
CA LEU A 14 -9.13 -10.48 -13.45
C LEU A 14 -9.96 -9.60 -12.50
N TYR A 15 -10.39 -10.17 -11.38
CA TYR A 15 -11.14 -9.41 -10.38
C TYR A 15 -10.25 -8.36 -9.72
N PHE A 16 -9.06 -8.74 -9.25
CA PHE A 16 -8.13 -7.83 -8.58
C PHE A 16 -7.33 -6.97 -9.57
N TRP A 17 -7.02 -7.51 -10.75
CA TRP A 17 -6.20 -6.87 -11.78
C TRP A 17 -7.03 -6.64 -13.05
N PRO A 18 -7.77 -5.52 -13.16
CA PRO A 18 -8.63 -5.26 -14.30
C PRO A 18 -7.86 -5.02 -15.61
N TYR A 19 -6.53 -4.96 -15.59
CA TYR A 19 -5.70 -4.79 -16.77
C TYR A 19 -4.44 -5.66 -16.74
N THR A 20 -3.85 -5.83 -17.93
CA THR A 20 -2.70 -6.70 -18.20
C THR A 20 -1.43 -5.93 -18.55
N ALA A 21 -1.44 -4.59 -18.52
CA ALA A 21 -0.30 -3.78 -18.93
C ALA A 21 0.75 -3.65 -17.81
N ASN A 22 1.96 -4.16 -18.04
CA ASN A 22 3.05 -4.23 -17.04
C ASN A 22 4.00 -3.01 -17.06
N ASN A 23 3.83 -2.08 -18.01
CA ASN A 23 4.86 -1.10 -18.34
C ASN A 23 4.84 0.17 -17.47
N TYR A 24 3.78 0.42 -16.70
CA TYR A 24 3.64 1.65 -15.90
C TYR A 24 4.66 1.78 -14.77
N ILE A 25 5.28 0.69 -14.34
CA ILE A 25 6.35 0.75 -13.34
C ILE A 25 7.54 1.56 -13.86
N LYS A 26 7.84 1.53 -15.17
CA LYS A 26 9.00 2.24 -15.75
C LYS A 26 8.71 3.71 -16.08
N TYR A 27 7.44 4.09 -16.16
CA TYR A 27 7.04 5.44 -16.50
C TYR A 27 7.11 6.36 -15.28
N THR A 28 7.44 7.61 -15.55
CA THR A 28 7.63 8.69 -14.58
C THR A 28 7.01 9.95 -15.16
N ILE A 29 6.44 10.79 -14.31
CA ILE A 29 5.76 12.03 -14.72
C ILE A 29 6.77 13.19 -14.81
N TYR A 30 7.56 13.42 -13.76
CA TYR A 30 8.41 14.61 -13.67
C TYR A 30 9.90 14.34 -13.88
N PHE A 31 10.37 13.12 -13.56
CA PHE A 31 11.78 12.77 -13.71
C PHE A 31 12.09 12.08 -15.04
N THR A 32 13.35 12.16 -15.47
CA THR A 32 13.85 11.32 -16.57
C THR A 32 13.94 9.86 -16.12
N PRO A 33 13.82 8.86 -17.02
CA PRO A 33 13.88 7.45 -16.64
C PRO A 33 15.16 7.05 -15.89
N LYS A 34 16.30 7.66 -16.24
CA LYS A 34 17.59 7.40 -15.57
C LYS A 34 17.61 7.96 -14.14
N CYS A 35 17.21 9.22 -13.96
CA CYS A 35 17.10 9.81 -12.62
C CYS A 35 16.11 9.05 -11.75
N TRP A 36 15.01 8.58 -12.35
CA TRP A 36 13.99 7.81 -11.65
C TRP A 36 14.48 6.44 -11.17
N LEU A 37 15.19 5.72 -12.03
CA LEU A 37 15.82 4.46 -11.66
C LEU A 37 16.84 4.66 -10.54
N PHE A 38 17.66 5.72 -10.62
CA PHE A 38 18.63 6.06 -9.59
C PHE A 38 17.95 6.39 -8.25
N PHE A 39 16.88 7.18 -8.26
CA PHE A 39 16.09 7.46 -7.07
C PHE A 39 15.56 6.18 -6.41
N ARG A 40 14.99 5.26 -7.18
CA ARG A 40 14.50 3.98 -6.65
C ARG A 40 15.60 3.09 -6.12
N PHE A 41 16.80 3.15 -6.71
CA PHE A 41 17.98 2.48 -6.18
C PHE A 41 18.37 3.06 -4.82
N LEU A 42 18.41 4.39 -4.67
CA LEU A 42 18.66 5.03 -3.39
C LEU A 42 17.58 4.69 -2.36
N GLY A 43 16.31 4.67 -2.76
CA GLY A 43 15.20 4.26 -1.91
C GLY A 43 15.34 2.81 -1.43
N ALA A 44 15.68 1.88 -2.32
CA ALA A 44 15.94 0.49 -1.95
C ALA A 44 17.09 0.38 -0.95
N ALA A 45 18.23 1.02 -1.24
CA ALA A 45 19.41 0.98 -0.38
C ALA A 45 19.12 1.58 1.01
N PHE A 46 18.44 2.73 1.06
CA PHE A 46 18.05 3.38 2.32
C PHE A 46 17.11 2.48 3.13
N CYS A 47 16.04 1.97 2.53
CA CYS A 47 15.05 1.15 3.25
C CYS A 47 15.67 -0.17 3.75
N ILE A 48 16.51 -0.83 2.95
CA ILE A 48 17.23 -2.04 3.36
C ILE A 48 18.18 -1.74 4.53
N MET A 49 18.88 -0.61 4.48
CA MET A 49 19.76 -0.19 5.58
C MET A 49 18.95 0.08 6.86
N THR A 50 17.84 0.82 6.76
CA THR A 50 16.94 1.07 7.90
C THR A 50 16.39 -0.25 8.47
N PHE A 51 15.96 -1.18 7.61
CA PHE A 51 15.50 -2.50 8.02
C PHE A 51 16.58 -3.31 8.73
N ALA A 52 17.81 -3.31 8.20
CA ALA A 52 18.94 -3.98 8.83
C ALA A 52 19.28 -3.38 10.20
N LEU A 53 19.21 -2.05 10.32
CA LEU A 53 19.39 -1.36 11.60
C LEU A 53 18.28 -1.72 12.59
N SER A 54 17.01 -1.72 12.17
CA SER A 54 15.88 -2.16 13.01
C SER A 54 16.12 -3.57 13.55
N ILE A 55 16.52 -4.53 12.70
CA ILE A 55 16.82 -5.90 13.16
C ILE A 55 17.93 -5.93 14.22
N VAL A 56 18.96 -5.11 14.08
CA VAL A 56 20.08 -5.05 15.04
C VAL A 56 19.64 -4.42 16.36
N GLU A 57 18.77 -3.42 16.31
CA GLU A 57 18.27 -2.71 17.50
C GLU A 57 17.19 -3.50 18.25
N THR A 58 16.34 -4.25 17.54
CA THR A 58 15.28 -5.10 18.09
C THR A 58 15.44 -6.56 17.63
N PRO A 59 16.50 -7.28 18.05
CA PRO A 59 16.84 -8.62 17.54
C PRO A 59 15.93 -9.76 18.05
N THR A 60 14.68 -9.47 18.36
CA THR A 60 13.71 -10.39 18.99
C THR A 60 12.40 -10.43 18.20
N PHE A 61 11.45 -11.24 18.67
CA PHE A 61 10.08 -11.24 18.17
C PHE A 61 9.37 -9.89 18.27
N ASP A 62 9.91 -8.93 19.03
CA ASP A 62 9.36 -7.57 19.13
C ASP A 62 9.33 -6.86 17.76
N PHE A 63 10.29 -7.15 16.88
CA PHE A 63 10.31 -6.64 15.52
C PHE A 63 9.00 -6.94 14.75
N LEU A 64 8.43 -8.14 14.95
CA LEU A 64 7.21 -8.57 14.24
C LEU A 64 5.94 -7.90 14.75
N VAL A 65 5.99 -7.16 15.86
CA VAL A 65 4.81 -6.53 16.47
C VAL A 65 4.88 -5.01 16.48
N ILE A 66 5.94 -4.43 15.93
CA ILE A 66 6.08 -2.99 15.75
C ILE A 66 5.62 -2.64 14.32
N LEU A 67 4.64 -1.73 14.21
CA LEU A 67 4.03 -1.41 12.90
C LEU A 67 5.02 -0.71 11.97
N ALA A 68 5.89 0.13 12.53
CA ALA A 68 6.93 0.84 11.78
C ALA A 68 7.91 -0.13 11.10
N ASP A 69 8.26 -1.22 11.77
CA ASP A 69 9.14 -2.24 11.23
C ASP A 69 8.49 -2.97 10.04
N TRP A 70 7.18 -3.26 10.12
CA TRP A 70 6.43 -3.78 8.97
C TRP A 70 6.36 -2.80 7.79
N GLY A 71 6.17 -1.51 8.05
CA GLY A 71 6.26 -0.47 7.03
C GLY A 71 7.61 -0.50 6.32
N CYS A 72 8.69 -0.54 7.10
CA CYS A 72 10.06 -0.64 6.57
C CYS A 72 10.28 -1.90 5.71
N VAL A 73 9.79 -3.07 6.15
CA VAL A 73 9.86 -4.32 5.37
C VAL A 73 9.12 -4.20 4.05
N ILE A 74 7.87 -3.76 4.08
CA ILE A 74 7.00 -3.69 2.90
C ILE A 74 7.57 -2.68 1.90
N THR A 75 8.05 -1.54 2.37
CA THR A 75 8.67 -0.50 1.52
C THR A 75 10.02 -0.95 0.95
N SER A 76 10.83 -1.68 1.71
CA SER A 76 12.06 -2.30 1.21
C SER A 76 11.79 -3.32 0.10
N LEU A 77 10.78 -4.18 0.30
CA LEU A 77 10.33 -5.14 -0.69
C LEU A 77 9.78 -4.44 -1.93
N TYR A 78 8.98 -3.39 -1.75
CA TYR A 78 8.47 -2.57 -2.84
C TYR A 78 9.60 -2.04 -3.72
N PHE A 79 10.54 -1.26 -3.16
CA PHE A 79 11.62 -0.66 -3.95
C PHE A 79 12.50 -1.73 -4.62
N SER A 80 12.84 -2.81 -3.92
CA SER A 80 13.58 -3.93 -4.50
C SER A 80 12.86 -4.54 -5.70
N MET A 81 11.54 -4.74 -5.58
CA MET A 81 10.71 -5.29 -6.64
C MET A 81 10.52 -4.31 -7.81
N THR A 82 10.53 -3.00 -7.59
CA THR A 82 10.53 -2.01 -8.69
C THR A 82 11.80 -2.12 -9.53
N LEU A 83 12.97 -2.29 -8.90
CA LEU A 83 14.25 -2.48 -9.60
C LEU A 83 14.25 -3.79 -10.40
N TYR A 84 13.75 -4.87 -9.80
CA TYR A 84 13.60 -6.15 -10.50
C TYR A 84 12.67 -6.04 -11.71
N ASN A 85 11.50 -5.41 -11.55
CA ASN A 85 10.54 -5.22 -12.65
C ASN A 85 11.03 -4.26 -13.74
N TYR A 86 12.02 -3.41 -13.44
CA TYR A 86 12.66 -2.60 -14.47
C TYR A 86 13.32 -3.46 -15.55
N LYS A 87 13.86 -4.62 -15.17
CA LYS A 87 14.46 -5.59 -16.11
C LYS A 87 13.48 -6.67 -16.57
N TYR A 88 12.71 -7.27 -15.66
CA TYR A 88 12.00 -8.51 -15.94
C TYR A 88 10.48 -8.44 -15.95
N SER A 89 9.83 -7.32 -15.60
CA SER A 89 8.36 -7.05 -15.69
C SER A 89 7.37 -8.16 -15.26
N ASN A 90 7.83 -9.24 -14.62
CA ASN A 90 7.06 -10.45 -14.32
C ASN A 90 6.27 -10.34 -13.01
N CYS A 91 6.74 -9.50 -12.08
CA CYS A 91 6.19 -9.40 -10.74
C CYS A 91 5.45 -8.07 -10.51
N TRP A 92 4.97 -7.44 -11.59
CA TRP A 92 4.41 -6.09 -11.54
C TRP A 92 3.18 -6.02 -10.63
N LYS A 93 2.34 -7.06 -10.59
CA LYS A 93 1.14 -7.15 -9.74
C LYS A 93 1.52 -7.07 -8.26
N ILE A 94 2.51 -7.87 -7.86
CA ILE A 94 3.01 -7.87 -6.49
C ILE A 94 3.59 -6.50 -6.16
N THR A 95 4.40 -5.92 -7.05
CA THR A 95 4.99 -4.58 -6.84
C THR A 95 3.93 -3.49 -6.70
N HIS A 96 2.88 -3.55 -7.51
CA HIS A 96 1.75 -2.63 -7.42
C HIS A 96 1.03 -2.74 -6.09
N PHE A 97 0.72 -3.96 -5.66
CA PHE A 97 0.05 -4.16 -4.38
C PHE A 97 0.94 -3.74 -3.20
N LEU A 98 2.24 -4.06 -3.26
CA LEU A 98 3.21 -3.59 -2.26
C LEU A 98 3.28 -2.07 -2.19
N TYR A 99 3.20 -1.36 -3.32
CA TYR A 99 3.13 0.09 -3.34
C TYR A 99 1.90 0.61 -2.59
N GLU A 100 0.70 0.17 -2.96
CA GLU A 100 -0.53 0.64 -2.31
C GLU A 100 -0.52 0.31 -0.81
N LEU A 101 0.00 -0.86 -0.45
CA LEU A 101 0.14 -1.29 0.94
C LEU A 101 1.15 -0.41 1.70
N SER A 102 2.34 -0.16 1.13
CA SER A 102 3.35 0.74 1.73
C SER A 102 2.82 2.16 1.88
N TRP A 103 2.10 2.69 0.89
CA TRP A 103 1.48 4.01 0.97
C TRP A 103 0.53 4.11 2.15
N CYS A 104 -0.37 3.13 2.30
CA CYS A 104 -1.32 3.12 3.41
C CYS A 104 -0.62 2.96 4.77
N ILE A 105 0.33 2.03 4.88
CA ILE A 105 1.01 1.73 6.15
C ILE A 105 1.93 2.87 6.57
N ASP A 106 2.78 3.40 5.68
CA ASP A 106 3.77 4.42 6.06
C ASP A 106 3.12 5.73 6.49
N TRP A 107 2.05 6.18 5.80
CA TRP A 107 1.26 7.31 6.28
C TRP A 107 0.64 7.05 7.65
N THR A 108 0.10 5.85 7.86
CA THR A 108 -0.51 5.47 9.15
C THR A 108 0.54 5.44 10.26
N VAL A 109 1.72 4.89 9.99
CA VAL A 109 2.87 4.87 10.91
C VAL A 109 3.25 6.29 11.26
N VAL A 110 3.49 7.18 10.30
CA VAL A 110 3.88 8.57 10.56
C VAL A 110 2.84 9.29 11.42
N LEU A 111 1.55 9.19 11.08
CA LEU A 111 0.48 9.88 11.80
C LEU A 111 0.27 9.33 13.21
N LEU A 112 0.23 8.01 13.38
CA LEU A 112 0.09 7.38 14.71
C LEU A 112 1.33 7.60 15.57
N PHE A 113 2.52 7.46 14.97
CA PHE A 113 3.77 7.63 15.66
C PHE A 113 3.89 9.05 16.19
N TRP A 114 3.87 10.06 15.32
CA TRP A 114 4.08 11.45 15.74
C TRP A 114 2.88 12.04 16.49
N GLY A 115 1.66 11.62 16.15
CA GLY A 115 0.45 12.17 16.76
C GLY A 115 0.08 11.55 18.10
N ILE A 116 0.43 10.28 18.33
CA ILE A 116 -0.06 9.52 19.49
C ILE A 116 1.09 8.86 20.26
N ILE A 117 1.94 8.07 19.62
CA ILE A 117 2.91 7.22 20.32
C ILE A 117 4.11 8.03 20.85
N TYR A 118 4.73 8.85 20.00
CA TYR A 118 5.90 9.66 20.33
C TYR A 118 5.74 10.51 21.61
N PRO A 119 4.64 11.28 21.80
CA PRO A 119 4.47 12.10 23.00
C PRO A 119 4.16 11.32 24.29
N THR A 120 3.89 10.01 24.22
CA THR A 120 3.40 9.23 25.37
C THR A 120 4.48 8.48 26.13
N GLN A 121 5.69 8.36 25.57
CA GLN A 121 6.78 7.61 26.18
C GLN A 121 8.13 8.27 25.86
N THR A 122 9.13 8.01 26.70
CA THR A 122 10.50 8.48 26.45
C THR A 122 11.19 7.57 25.46
N TRP A 123 11.88 8.17 24.50
CA TRP A 123 12.63 7.44 23.48
C TRP A 123 14.12 7.46 23.85
N GLY A 124 14.75 6.29 23.86
CA GLY A 124 16.18 6.16 24.13
C GLY A 124 17.07 6.62 22.96
N GLN A 125 16.47 6.92 21.81
CA GLN A 125 17.16 7.36 20.60
C GLN A 125 17.09 8.89 20.44
N SER A 126 18.07 9.44 19.74
CA SER A 126 18.04 10.86 19.39
C SER A 126 16.88 11.15 18.43
N ILE A 127 16.32 12.36 18.51
CA ILE A 127 15.22 12.80 17.62
C ILE A 127 15.59 12.61 16.14
N GLN A 128 16.85 12.81 15.77
CA GLN A 128 17.32 12.67 14.40
C GLN A 128 17.20 11.22 13.91
N VAL A 129 17.60 10.25 14.74
CA VAL A 129 17.47 8.82 14.40
C VAL A 129 15.99 8.45 14.30
N THR A 130 15.17 8.89 15.25
CA THR A 130 13.73 8.64 15.27
C THR A 130 13.03 9.20 14.02
N VAL A 131 13.39 10.42 13.60
CA VAL A 131 12.88 11.06 12.37
C VAL A 131 13.32 10.30 11.13
N LEU A 132 14.58 9.86 11.06
CA LEU A 132 15.06 9.09 9.92
C LEU A 132 14.37 7.73 9.81
N ALA A 133 14.19 7.02 10.92
CA ALA A 133 13.55 5.70 10.94
C ALA A 133 12.06 5.76 10.57
N ASN A 134 11.30 6.69 11.17
CA ASN A 134 9.85 6.75 10.99
C ASN A 134 9.42 7.67 9.84
N GLY A 135 10.22 8.67 9.48
CA GLY A 135 9.91 9.66 8.44
C GLY A 135 10.71 9.49 7.15
N GLY A 136 11.94 8.98 7.22
CA GLY A 136 12.80 8.82 6.05
C GLY A 136 12.22 7.87 5.01
N VAL A 137 11.77 6.68 5.45
CA VAL A 137 11.11 5.67 4.59
C VAL A 137 9.86 6.26 3.92
N PHE A 138 9.06 6.98 4.71
CA PHE A 138 7.87 7.67 4.23
C PHE A 138 8.17 8.72 3.15
N ILE A 139 9.24 9.51 3.30
CA ILE A 139 9.63 10.52 2.30
C ILE A 139 9.93 9.86 0.95
N PHE A 140 10.60 8.71 0.93
CA PHE A 140 10.87 7.99 -0.31
C PHE A 140 9.57 7.51 -0.98
N ILE A 141 8.63 6.95 -0.23
CA ILE A 141 7.31 6.59 -0.75
C ILE A 141 6.55 7.81 -1.25
N LEU A 142 6.59 8.93 -0.53
CA LEU A 142 5.90 10.16 -0.93
C LEU A 142 6.42 10.70 -2.26
N ILE A 143 7.75 10.82 -2.41
CA ILE A 143 8.39 11.25 -3.65
C ILE A 143 8.10 10.23 -4.77
N ASP A 144 8.12 8.93 -4.46
CA ASP A 144 7.82 7.91 -5.46
C ASP A 144 6.37 8.04 -5.96
N SER A 145 5.44 8.26 -5.04
CA SER A 145 3.99 8.34 -5.32
C SER A 145 3.61 9.51 -6.21
N ILE A 146 4.30 10.64 -6.08
CA ILE A 146 4.10 11.82 -6.93
C ILE A 146 4.56 11.57 -8.37
N ASN A 147 5.62 10.78 -8.54
CA ASN A 147 6.27 10.56 -9.84
C ASN A 147 5.79 9.31 -10.58
N ASN A 148 5.37 8.28 -9.85
CA ASN A 148 4.96 7.01 -10.43
C ASN A 148 3.55 7.08 -11.05
N GLN A 149 3.24 6.10 -11.89
CA GLN A 149 1.92 5.92 -12.50
C GLN A 149 1.21 4.67 -11.97
N ILE A 150 1.46 4.31 -10.71
CA ILE A 150 0.77 3.21 -10.06
C ILE A 150 -0.60 3.71 -9.61
N TRP A 151 -1.65 2.99 -10.00
CA TRP A 151 -3.05 3.34 -9.74
C TRP A 151 -3.57 2.64 -8.48
N PHE A 152 -4.47 3.27 -7.73
CA PHE A 152 -5.14 2.66 -6.60
C PHE A 152 -6.42 1.92 -7.03
N PHE A 153 -6.46 0.59 -6.88
CA PHE A 153 -7.68 -0.18 -7.14
C PHE A 153 -8.55 -0.31 -5.91
N ARG A 154 -9.79 0.18 -6.02
CA ARG A 154 -10.79 0.10 -4.94
C ARG A 154 -10.93 -1.28 -4.31
N LYS A 155 -10.70 -2.36 -5.05
CA LYS A 155 -10.78 -3.74 -4.53
C LYS A 155 -9.61 -4.10 -3.61
N HIS A 156 -8.44 -3.48 -3.79
CA HIS A 156 -7.29 -3.69 -2.93
C HIS A 156 -7.44 -3.06 -1.55
N VAL A 157 -8.35 -2.10 -1.36
CA VAL A 157 -8.68 -1.58 -0.02
C VAL A 157 -9.10 -2.71 0.92
N TYR A 158 -9.85 -3.70 0.43
CA TYR A 158 -10.27 -4.84 1.23
C TYR A 158 -9.08 -5.72 1.62
N LEU A 159 -8.12 -5.93 0.70
CA LEU A 159 -6.90 -6.69 0.98
C LEU A 159 -6.03 -5.97 2.01
N ILE A 160 -5.86 -4.66 1.90
CA ILE A 160 -5.11 -3.83 2.85
C ILE A 160 -5.76 -3.88 4.24
N VAL A 161 -7.10 -3.76 4.31
CA VAL A 161 -7.84 -3.88 5.58
C VAL A 161 -7.69 -5.28 6.19
N ILE A 162 -7.75 -6.34 5.39
CA ILE A 162 -7.51 -7.72 5.86
C ILE A 162 -6.09 -7.86 6.42
N ILE A 163 -5.08 -7.32 5.75
CA ILE A 163 -3.69 -7.34 6.26
C ILE A 163 -3.58 -6.57 7.58
N GLY A 164 -4.20 -5.39 7.66
CA GLY A 164 -4.26 -4.61 8.91
C GLY A 164 -4.95 -5.37 10.05
N PHE A 165 -5.98 -6.17 9.73
CA PHE A 165 -6.65 -7.05 10.69
C PHE A 165 -5.77 -8.19 11.18
N LEU A 166 -5.08 -8.89 10.28
CA LEU A 166 -4.12 -9.91 10.66
C LEU A 166 -3.00 -9.34 11.53
N TYR A 167 -2.49 -8.16 11.20
CA TYR A 167 -1.51 -7.46 12.04
C TYR A 167 -2.09 -7.10 13.43
N THR A 168 -3.31 -6.57 13.48
CA THR A 168 -3.97 -6.23 14.76
C THR A 168 -4.16 -7.47 15.64
N LEU A 169 -4.50 -8.62 15.05
CA LEU A 169 -4.60 -9.89 15.78
C LEU A 169 -3.25 -10.35 16.32
N LEU A 170 -2.19 -10.29 15.50
CA LEU A 170 -0.83 -10.60 15.94
C LEU A 170 -0.42 -9.71 17.12
N HIS A 171 -0.64 -8.40 17.00
CA HIS A 171 -0.34 -7.42 18.04
C HIS A 171 -1.15 -7.67 19.34
N LEU A 172 -2.44 -8.01 19.21
CA LEU A 172 -3.30 -8.35 20.33
C LEU A 172 -2.77 -9.58 21.08
N ILE A 173 -2.52 -10.67 20.35
CA ILE A 173 -2.03 -11.93 20.92
C ILE A 173 -0.71 -11.67 21.66
N TYR A 174 0.23 -10.95 21.04
CA TYR A 174 1.51 -10.64 21.66
C TYR A 174 1.37 -9.77 22.90
N THR A 175 0.54 -8.72 22.83
CA THR A 175 0.33 -7.80 23.96
C THR A 175 -0.27 -8.50 25.17
N LEU A 176 -1.18 -9.47 24.95
CA LEU A 176 -1.80 -10.23 26.02
C LEU A 176 -0.92 -11.35 26.57
N ALA A 177 -0.09 -11.97 25.73
CA ALA A 177 0.70 -13.14 26.11
C ALA A 177 2.11 -12.80 26.62
N VAL A 178 2.73 -11.73 26.11
CA VAL A 178 4.15 -11.43 26.35
C VAL A 178 4.32 -10.13 27.12
N ARG A 179 4.10 -8.99 26.46
CA ARG A 179 4.22 -7.65 27.06
C ARG A 179 3.57 -6.60 26.18
N LYS A 180 3.25 -5.45 26.77
CA LYS A 180 2.76 -4.29 26.02
C LYS A 180 3.86 -3.77 25.09
N VAL A 181 3.49 -3.53 23.83
CA VAL A 181 4.37 -2.95 22.80
C VAL A 181 4.42 -1.43 22.92
N TYR A 182 3.26 -0.81 23.22
CA TYR A 182 3.12 0.63 23.43
C TYR A 182 2.40 0.87 24.75
N ASP A 183 2.81 1.89 25.52
CA ASP A 183 2.27 2.13 26.87
C ASP A 183 0.76 2.38 26.88
N ILE A 184 0.26 3.04 25.85
CA ILE A 184 -1.17 3.36 25.66
C ILE A 184 -2.01 2.16 25.15
N VAL A 185 -1.38 1.12 24.63
CA VAL A 185 -2.06 -0.05 24.06
C VAL A 185 -2.04 -1.20 25.07
N ASN A 186 -3.16 -1.39 25.76
CA ASN A 186 -3.26 -2.39 26.82
C ASN A 186 -4.49 -3.31 26.70
N TYR A 187 -5.39 -3.06 25.74
CA TYR A 187 -6.63 -3.82 25.48
C TYR A 187 -7.63 -3.94 26.64
N LYS A 188 -7.33 -3.33 27.80
CA LYS A 188 -8.24 -3.23 28.95
C LYS A 188 -9.11 -1.98 28.86
N ASN A 189 -8.59 -0.92 28.23
CA ASN A 189 -9.25 0.38 28.18
C ASN A 189 -9.93 0.63 26.82
N ALA A 190 -11.03 1.39 26.83
CA ALA A 190 -11.74 1.83 25.63
C ALA A 190 -10.82 2.55 24.62
N TYR A 191 -9.80 3.28 25.10
CA TYR A 191 -8.84 4.00 24.27
C TYR A 191 -8.11 3.12 23.25
N THR A 192 -7.73 1.89 23.61
CA THR A 192 -7.08 0.97 22.66
C THR A 192 -8.00 0.66 21.48
N TYR A 193 -9.29 0.43 21.72
CA TYR A 193 -10.27 0.15 20.68
C TYR A 193 -10.54 1.37 19.79
N LEU A 194 -10.54 2.58 20.38
CA LEU A 194 -10.64 3.83 19.61
C LEU A 194 -9.41 4.06 18.71
N ILE A 195 -8.20 3.77 19.19
CA ILE A 195 -6.98 3.84 18.38
C ILE A 195 -7.04 2.83 17.22
N ILE A 196 -7.48 1.61 17.49
CA ILE A 196 -7.64 0.58 16.45
C ILE A 196 -8.66 1.03 15.40
N LEU A 197 -9.85 1.49 15.82
CA LEU A 197 -10.86 2.02 14.92
C LEU A 197 -10.31 3.19 14.09
N GLY A 198 -9.64 4.14 14.75
CA GLY A 198 -8.98 5.28 14.10
C GLY A 198 -7.95 4.84 13.06
N THR A 199 -7.17 3.80 13.36
CA THR A 199 -6.18 3.23 12.44
C THR A 199 -6.83 2.68 11.17
N TYR A 200 -7.93 1.92 11.28
CA TYR A 200 -8.65 1.44 10.10
C TYR A 200 -9.29 2.56 9.28
N LEU A 201 -9.86 3.56 9.95
CA LEU A 201 -10.39 4.74 9.27
C LEU A 201 -9.28 5.48 8.54
N MET A 202 -8.11 5.65 9.15
CA MET A 202 -6.92 6.24 8.51
C MET A 202 -6.49 5.43 7.29
N LEU A 203 -6.38 4.11 7.37
CA LEU A 203 -6.01 3.26 6.22
C LEU A 203 -6.94 3.50 5.02
N ILE A 204 -8.25 3.55 5.26
CA ILE A 204 -9.26 3.80 4.21
C ILE A 204 -9.13 5.22 3.66
N ILE A 205 -8.99 6.23 4.53
CA ILE A 205 -8.85 7.64 4.11
C ILE A 205 -7.58 7.83 3.29
N ILE A 206 -6.45 7.26 3.72
CA ILE A 206 -5.16 7.34 3.02
C ILE A 206 -5.23 6.61 1.67
N PHE A 207 -5.94 5.47 1.59
CA PHE A 207 -6.18 4.80 0.32
C PHE A 207 -6.96 5.69 -0.65
N ILE A 208 -8.02 6.35 -0.16
CA ILE A 208 -8.82 7.30 -0.94
C ILE A 208 -7.95 8.49 -1.38
N LEU A 209 -7.07 8.99 -0.53
CA LEU A 209 -6.11 10.05 -0.86
C LEU A 209 -5.15 9.62 -1.99
N GLY A 210 -4.68 8.36 -1.96
CA GLY A 210 -3.90 7.78 -3.05
C GLY A 210 -4.67 7.76 -4.38
N ALA A 211 -5.94 7.33 -4.34
CA ALA A 211 -6.80 7.36 -5.52
C ALA A 211 -7.08 8.79 -6.04
N PHE A 212 -7.16 9.79 -5.15
CA PHE A 212 -7.24 11.19 -5.55
C PHE A 212 -5.94 11.70 -6.18
N LEU A 213 -4.79 11.29 -5.63
CA LEU A 213 -3.48 11.60 -6.20
C LEU A 213 -3.36 11.06 -7.63
N ASP A 214 -3.86 9.86 -7.91
CA ASP A 214 -3.86 9.31 -9.27
C ASP A 214 -4.67 10.15 -10.25
N LYS A 215 -5.87 10.59 -9.84
CA LYS A 215 -6.71 11.50 -10.64
C LYS A 215 -6.03 12.85 -10.89
N PHE A 216 -5.18 13.30 -9.96
CA PHE A 216 -4.39 14.50 -10.16
C PHE A 216 -3.24 14.24 -11.16
N LYS A 217 -2.47 13.17 -10.95
CA LYS A 217 -1.36 12.73 -11.81
C LYS A 217 -1.78 12.48 -13.25
N SER A 218 -2.99 11.96 -13.46
CA SER A 218 -3.55 11.69 -14.78
C SER A 218 -3.72 12.94 -15.66
N LYS A 219 -3.65 14.15 -15.10
CA LYS A 219 -3.64 15.40 -15.86
C LYS A 219 -2.27 15.73 -16.48
N PHE A 220 -1.21 15.14 -15.96
CA PHE A 220 0.18 15.41 -16.36
C PHE A 220 0.83 14.22 -17.06
N GLY A 221 0.29 13.00 -16.86
CA GLY A 221 0.76 11.79 -17.54
C GLY A 221 0.18 11.62 -18.94
N SER A 222 0.86 10.82 -19.78
CA SER A 222 0.36 10.43 -21.10
C SER A 222 -1.00 9.73 -20.98
N SER A 223 -2.00 10.27 -21.69
CA SER A 223 -3.37 9.72 -21.75
C SER A 223 -3.43 8.25 -22.15
N ASP A 224 -2.43 7.78 -22.88
CA ASP A 224 -2.34 6.42 -23.40
C ASP A 224 -2.00 5.37 -22.32
N LEU A 225 -1.52 5.83 -21.16
CA LEU A 225 -1.19 4.99 -20.01
C LEU A 225 -2.34 4.95 -18.98
N ILE A 226 -3.35 5.79 -19.18
CA ILE A 226 -4.58 5.79 -18.41
C ILE A 226 -5.48 4.73 -19.07
N PRO A 227 -5.71 3.54 -18.47
CA PRO A 227 -6.78 2.69 -18.94
C PRO A 227 -8.03 3.56 -18.92
N ALA A 228 -8.75 3.65 -20.04
CA ALA A 228 -9.94 4.47 -20.18
C ALA A 228 -10.92 4.13 -19.06
N THR A 229 -10.78 4.75 -17.90
CA THR A 229 -11.59 4.47 -16.70
C THR A 229 -12.81 5.37 -16.70
N SER A 230 -12.90 6.31 -17.64
CA SER A 230 -14.18 6.77 -18.19
C SER A 230 -15.01 5.61 -18.77
N SER A 231 -14.39 4.47 -19.13
CA SER A 231 -15.13 3.28 -19.53
C SER A 231 -15.71 2.48 -18.37
N PHE A 232 -15.60 2.87 -17.09
CA PHE A 232 -16.45 2.24 -16.06
C PHE A 232 -17.89 2.77 -16.14
N ALA A 233 -18.07 4.03 -16.57
CA ALA A 233 -19.37 4.54 -16.96
C ALA A 233 -19.89 3.84 -18.22
N SER A 234 -19.00 3.52 -19.18
CA SER A 234 -19.41 2.76 -20.36
C SER A 234 -19.56 1.25 -20.11
N SER A 235 -18.78 0.61 -19.24
CA SER A 235 -18.89 -0.83 -18.97
C SER A 235 -20.05 -1.15 -18.04
N ILE A 236 -20.37 -0.28 -17.07
CA ILE A 236 -21.65 -0.40 -16.34
C ILE A 236 -22.83 -0.11 -17.29
N ALA A 237 -22.69 0.86 -18.19
CA ALA A 237 -23.74 1.14 -19.18
C ALA A 237 -23.90 -0.02 -20.18
N ASP A 238 -22.80 -0.63 -20.63
CA ASP A 238 -22.78 -1.75 -21.57
C ASP A 238 -23.24 -3.05 -20.91
N ASP A 239 -22.85 -3.32 -19.66
CA ASP A 239 -23.39 -4.45 -18.88
C ASP A 239 -24.90 -4.28 -18.64
N ARG A 240 -25.36 -3.07 -18.28
CA ARG A 240 -26.81 -2.80 -18.17
C ARG A 240 -27.52 -2.96 -19.51
N ARG A 241 -26.88 -2.57 -20.61
CA ARG A 241 -27.41 -2.70 -21.98
C ARG A 241 -27.52 -4.17 -22.39
N GLU A 242 -26.48 -4.98 -22.18
CA GLU A 242 -26.53 -6.43 -22.42
C GLU A 242 -27.60 -7.12 -21.57
N ILE A 243 -27.70 -6.79 -20.28
CA ILE A 243 -28.75 -7.36 -19.40
C ILE A 243 -30.14 -6.99 -19.91
N SER A 244 -30.36 -5.74 -20.34
CA SER A 244 -31.64 -5.32 -20.92
C SER A 244 -31.97 -6.05 -22.23
N LEU A 245 -30.98 -6.31 -23.09
CA LEU A 245 -31.15 -7.04 -24.34
C LEU A 245 -31.43 -8.53 -24.12
N MET A 246 -30.77 -9.16 -23.14
CA MET A 246 -31.07 -10.55 -22.75
C MET A 246 -32.48 -10.69 -22.18
N ASN A 247 -32.92 -9.72 -21.35
CA ASN A 247 -34.27 -9.71 -20.82
C ASN A 247 -35.35 -9.46 -21.88
N GLN A 248 -35.03 -8.73 -22.96
CA GLN A 248 -35.93 -8.59 -24.12
C GLN A 248 -36.02 -9.86 -24.96
N LYS A 249 -34.91 -10.59 -25.15
CA LYS A 249 -34.91 -11.86 -25.88
C LYS A 249 -35.70 -12.95 -25.17
N ASN A 250 -35.67 -13.01 -23.84
CA ASN A 250 -36.42 -14.00 -23.07
C ASN A 250 -37.94 -13.72 -22.97
N LYS A 251 -38.41 -12.57 -23.47
CA LYS A 251 -39.85 -12.20 -23.50
C LYS A 251 -40.53 -12.45 -24.86
N ARG A 252 -39.80 -12.93 -25.87
CA ARG A 252 -40.32 -13.36 -27.17
C ARG A 252 -40.24 -14.87 -27.28
#